data_AF-A0A397FBX5-F1
#
_entry.id   AF-A0A397FBX5-F1
#
_cell.length_a   1.000
_cell.length_b   1.000
_cell.length_c   1.000
_cell.angle_alpha   90.00
_cell.angle_beta   90.00
_cell.angle_gamma   90.00
#
_symmetry.space_group_name_H-M   'P 1'
#
loop_
_entity.id
_entity.type
_entity.pdbx_description
1 polymer ?
#
loop_
_entity_poly.entity_id
_entity_poly.type
_entity_poly.pdbx_seq_one_letter_code
_entity_poly.pdbx_strand_id
1 'polypeptide(L)'
;MLGKPEPAPPGNHRHGSPPPVHSMRLEKPAPKCNDAFFAILFVGHLVAIAYFAFTSGLDYLKHFESEHPSQAAHKSFTMVLGVSGGLIGFAVVFSALWIQVLMACAENMIRFALWMNVGMMFGFAIMSMFVNPFMGLFFLLGAAINICYINAVQNRIAFASAHLKLACVALSNHKSIFALALLFIFVQVAWLVTWSLSAVGVYQLFRSADPSCEQEESRGELCGGAGFNVTIFFLLVSVYWGQQVIQNVMTCTVAGTVATWWYNARTESAVAGSLYRSLTSSFGSICFGSLIVAVLQALRTIVRTIKNKAAEDDNVALACVACLAECILNCIESLVEYFNMWAYTYVGIYGFDFRSAGKAVMQLFDSRGWTAVINDDLSSTALSIGAFGVGVLTGVIGLVVAKFAPVDWTVGFGADDTTRY
;
A
#
# COMPACT_ATOMS: atom_id res chain seq x y z
N MET A 1 -48.29 28.74 21.09
CA MET A 1 -47.65 29.52 22.18
C MET A 1 -46.37 28.78 22.56
N LEU A 2 -45.24 29.21 22.01
CA LEU A 2 -43.91 28.62 22.27
C LEU A 2 -43.16 29.61 23.16
N GLY A 3 -42.75 29.17 24.35
CA GLY A 3 -42.09 29.99 25.36
C GLY A 3 -40.71 30.48 24.93
N LYS A 4 -40.38 31.71 25.34
CA LYS A 4 -39.05 32.34 25.14
C LYS A 4 -37.98 31.61 25.98
N PRO A 5 -36.74 31.49 25.49
CA PRO A 5 -35.62 31.02 26.32
C PRO A 5 -35.11 32.14 27.24
N GLU A 6 -34.80 31.77 28.48
CA GLU A 6 -34.18 32.59 29.51
C GLU A 6 -32.69 32.85 29.22
N PRO A 7 -32.11 34.03 29.55
CA PRO A 7 -30.70 34.31 29.25
C PRO A 7 -29.75 33.69 30.30
N ALA A 8 -28.67 33.07 29.81
CA ALA A 8 -27.61 32.49 30.63
C ALA A 8 -26.72 33.57 31.29
N PRO A 9 -26.12 33.30 32.47
CA PRO A 9 -25.30 34.27 33.20
C PRO A 9 -23.90 34.44 32.56
N PRO A 10 -23.23 35.58 32.79
CA PRO A 10 -21.96 35.88 32.15
C PRO A 10 -20.80 35.14 32.83
N GLY A 11 -20.30 34.11 32.17
CA GLY A 11 -19.07 33.40 32.53
C GLY A 11 -17.86 34.02 31.83
N ASN A 12 -17.01 34.69 32.60
CA ASN A 12 -15.76 35.30 32.15
C ASN A 12 -14.61 34.29 32.29
N HIS A 13 -14.20 33.58 31.23
CA HIS A 13 -12.86 32.97 31.15
C HIS A 13 -12.35 32.89 29.71
N ARG A 14 -11.23 33.58 29.50
CA ARG A 14 -10.38 33.52 28.32
C ARG A 14 -9.70 32.15 28.22
N HIS A 15 -10.29 31.25 27.45
CA HIS A 15 -9.55 30.31 26.62
C HIS A 15 -10.23 30.32 25.26
N GLY A 16 -9.51 30.78 24.23
CA GLY A 16 -10.02 30.80 22.88
C GLY A 16 -10.51 29.42 22.51
N SER A 17 -11.82 29.28 22.32
CA SER A 17 -12.40 28.08 21.74
C SER A 17 -11.69 27.84 20.41
N PRO A 18 -11.25 26.61 20.09
CA PRO A 18 -10.79 26.33 18.74
C PRO A 18 -11.89 26.81 17.77
N PRO A 19 -11.52 27.48 16.67
CA PRO A 19 -12.50 28.03 15.75
C PRO A 19 -13.51 26.95 15.37
N PRO A 20 -14.82 27.24 15.34
CA PRO A 20 -15.83 26.26 15.01
C PRO A 20 -15.47 25.66 13.66
N VAL A 21 -15.23 24.34 13.63
CA VAL A 21 -14.94 23.61 12.41
C VAL A 21 -16.16 23.75 11.50
N HIS A 22 -16.06 24.61 10.50
CA HIS A 22 -17.08 24.70 9.47
C HIS A 22 -17.15 23.33 8.81
N SER A 23 -18.29 22.65 8.96
CA SER A 23 -18.57 21.46 8.16
C SER A 23 -18.52 21.91 6.71
N MET A 24 -17.44 21.60 6.01
CA MET A 24 -17.36 21.87 4.58
C MET A 24 -18.49 21.05 3.95
N ARG A 25 -19.54 21.76 3.53
CA ARG A 25 -20.61 21.19 2.73
C ARG A 25 -19.95 20.73 1.42
N LEU A 26 -20.46 19.66 0.81
CA LEU A 26 -20.12 19.31 -0.57
C LEU A 26 -20.54 20.48 -1.48
N GLU A 27 -19.65 21.45 -1.67
CA GLU A 27 -19.75 22.37 -2.79
C GLU A 27 -19.39 21.60 -4.04
N LYS A 28 -20.20 21.74 -5.10
CA LYS A 28 -19.85 21.16 -6.40
C LYS A 28 -18.52 21.78 -6.81
N PRO A 29 -17.42 21.00 -6.89
CA PRO A 29 -16.16 21.56 -7.35
C PRO A 29 -16.37 22.05 -8.77
N ALA A 30 -15.86 23.24 -9.08
CA ALA A 30 -15.82 23.70 -10.47
C ALA A 30 -15.07 22.65 -11.32
N PRO A 31 -15.54 22.33 -12.54
CA PRO A 31 -14.90 21.33 -13.37
C PRO A 31 -13.52 21.83 -13.80
N LYS A 32 -12.51 21.52 -13.00
CA LYS A 32 -11.10 21.87 -13.23
C LYS A 32 -10.26 20.60 -13.09
N CYS A 33 -9.39 20.35 -14.05
CA CYS A 33 -8.36 19.33 -13.91
C CYS A 33 -7.26 19.87 -13.00
N ASN A 34 -7.19 19.35 -11.78
CA ASN A 34 -6.17 19.73 -10.83
C ASN A 34 -4.84 19.05 -11.19
N ASP A 35 -3.75 19.79 -11.08
CA ASP A 35 -2.38 19.26 -11.24
C ASP A 35 -2.17 18.49 -12.57
N ALA A 36 -2.82 18.93 -13.65
CA ALA A 36 -2.89 18.21 -14.94
C ALA A 36 -1.51 17.84 -15.53
N PHE A 37 -0.47 18.62 -15.23
CA PHE A 37 0.90 18.29 -15.59
C PHE A 37 1.33 16.88 -15.14
N PHE A 38 1.02 16.50 -13.90
CA PHE A 38 1.40 15.19 -13.36
C PHE A 38 0.58 14.05 -13.95
N ALA A 39 -0.67 14.32 -14.33
CA ALA A 39 -1.47 13.36 -15.09
C ALA A 39 -0.87 13.10 -16.48
N ILE A 40 -0.49 14.15 -17.21
CA ILE A 40 0.16 14.03 -18.52
C ILE A 40 1.49 13.28 -18.40
N LEU A 41 2.30 13.63 -17.39
CA LEU A 41 3.57 12.97 -17.13
C LEU A 41 3.38 11.47 -16.86
N PHE A 42 2.39 11.10 -16.04
CA PHE A 42 2.09 9.71 -15.74
C PHE A 42 1.62 8.94 -16.98
N VAL A 43 0.74 9.53 -17.80
CA VAL A 43 0.30 8.89 -19.05
C VAL A 43 1.47 8.70 -20.01
N GLY A 44 2.34 9.70 -20.17
CA GLY A 44 3.56 9.57 -20.98
C GLY A 44 4.49 8.46 -20.47
N HIS A 45 4.63 8.34 -19.14
CA HIS A 45 5.36 7.26 -18.49
C HIS A 45 4.74 5.88 -18.78
N LEU A 46 3.42 5.72 -18.67
CA LEU A 46 2.73 4.46 -19.00
C LEU A 46 2.97 4.06 -20.47
N VAL A 47 2.92 5.03 -21.39
CA VAL A 47 3.19 4.79 -22.81
C VAL A 47 4.63 4.34 -23.04
N ALA A 48 5.60 4.96 -22.36
CA ALA A 48 7.01 4.57 -22.46
C ALA A 48 7.24 3.14 -21.94
N ILE A 49 6.70 2.79 -20.78
CA ILE A 49 6.82 1.43 -20.22
C ILE A 49 6.13 0.40 -21.11
N ALA A 50 4.93 0.71 -21.61
CA ALA A 50 4.24 -0.16 -22.56
C ALA A 50 5.07 -0.35 -23.84
N TYR A 51 5.65 0.72 -24.39
CA TYR A 51 6.50 0.65 -25.57
C TYR A 51 7.65 -0.36 -25.39
N PHE A 52 8.43 -0.25 -24.31
CA PHE A 52 9.53 -1.17 -24.04
C PHE A 52 9.05 -2.59 -23.72
N ALA A 53 7.91 -2.76 -23.05
CA ALA A 53 7.33 -4.07 -22.79
C ALA A 53 6.94 -4.80 -24.08
N PHE A 54 6.26 -4.10 -25.01
CA PHE A 54 5.73 -4.71 -26.22
C PHE A 54 6.75 -4.85 -27.35
N THR A 55 7.77 -3.99 -27.40
CA THR A 55 8.84 -4.08 -28.41
C THR A 55 9.96 -4.99 -27.93
N SER A 56 10.73 -4.57 -26.92
CA SER A 56 11.90 -5.32 -26.46
C SER A 56 11.55 -6.50 -25.54
N GLY A 57 10.59 -6.32 -24.63
CA GLY A 57 10.24 -7.33 -23.63
C GLY A 57 9.59 -8.59 -24.23
N LEU A 58 8.55 -8.40 -25.06
CA LEU A 58 7.87 -9.52 -25.71
C LEU A 58 8.73 -10.22 -26.75
N ASP A 59 9.56 -9.50 -27.49
CA ASP A 59 10.44 -10.14 -28.48
C ASP A 59 11.49 -11.01 -27.81
N TYR A 60 12.03 -10.57 -26.66
CA TYR A 60 12.87 -11.43 -25.83
C TYR A 60 12.14 -12.68 -25.34
N LEU A 61 10.92 -12.53 -24.82
CA LEU A 61 10.15 -13.66 -24.31
C LEU A 61 9.85 -14.70 -25.40
N LYS A 62 9.48 -14.24 -26.61
CA LYS A 62 9.27 -15.12 -27.77
C LYS A 62 10.54 -15.83 -28.19
N HIS A 63 11.67 -15.12 -28.22
CA HIS A 63 12.94 -15.72 -28.58
C HIS A 63 13.36 -16.78 -27.56
N PHE A 64 13.25 -16.46 -26.27
CA PHE A 64 13.50 -17.39 -25.18
C PHE A 64 12.63 -18.66 -25.26
N GLU A 65 11.33 -18.50 -25.52
CA GLU A 65 10.40 -19.62 -25.71
C GLU A 65 10.74 -20.47 -26.95
N SER A 66 11.20 -19.84 -28.03
CA SER A 66 11.61 -20.54 -29.25
C SER A 66 12.87 -21.39 -29.05
N GLU A 67 13.82 -20.92 -28.23
CA GLU A 67 15.05 -21.66 -27.91
C GLU A 67 14.81 -22.74 -26.84
N HIS A 68 13.83 -22.53 -25.95
CA HIS A 68 13.51 -23.44 -24.85
C HIS A 68 12.03 -23.88 -24.88
N PRO A 69 11.58 -24.62 -25.91
CA PRO A 69 10.19 -25.04 -26.05
C PRO A 69 9.81 -26.00 -24.92
N SER A 70 9.08 -25.51 -23.94
CA SER A 70 8.75 -26.27 -22.73
C SER A 70 7.25 -26.54 -22.63
N GLN A 71 6.80 -27.72 -23.06
CA GLN A 71 5.46 -28.23 -22.74
C GLN A 71 5.18 -28.24 -21.22
N ALA A 72 6.23 -28.35 -20.41
CA ALA A 72 6.18 -28.21 -18.95
C ALA A 72 5.78 -26.79 -18.51
N ALA A 73 6.24 -25.73 -19.17
CA ALA A 73 5.92 -24.36 -18.78
C ALA A 73 4.44 -24.02 -18.97
N HIS A 74 3.79 -24.52 -20.03
CA HIS A 74 2.35 -24.31 -20.22
C HIS A 74 1.53 -24.98 -19.10
N LYS A 75 1.89 -26.21 -18.70
CA LYS A 75 1.28 -26.90 -17.56
C LYS A 75 1.55 -26.16 -16.24
N SER A 76 2.77 -25.68 -16.02
CA SER A 76 3.11 -24.87 -14.83
C SER A 76 2.33 -23.55 -14.80
N PHE A 77 2.21 -22.85 -15.93
CA PHE A 77 1.47 -21.58 -16.01
C PHE A 77 -0.03 -21.77 -15.75
N THR A 78 -0.66 -22.79 -16.34
CA THR A 78 -2.07 -23.11 -16.08
C THR A 78 -2.32 -23.48 -14.61
N MET A 79 -1.40 -24.23 -14.00
CA MET A 79 -1.46 -24.54 -12.57
C MET A 79 -1.30 -23.29 -11.70
N VAL A 80 -0.30 -22.44 -11.98
CA VAL A 80 -0.10 -21.17 -11.25
C VAL A 80 -1.35 -20.30 -11.32
N LEU A 81 -1.93 -20.11 -12.51
CA LEU A 81 -3.18 -19.35 -12.67
C LEU A 81 -4.34 -19.97 -11.88
N GLY A 82 -4.47 -21.31 -11.90
CA GLY A 82 -5.50 -22.02 -11.15
C GLY A 82 -5.34 -21.86 -9.64
N VAL A 83 -4.12 -22.01 -9.12
CA VAL A 83 -3.81 -21.86 -7.69
C VAL A 83 -3.98 -20.40 -7.26
N SER A 84 -3.44 -19.44 -8.00
CA SER A 84 -3.62 -18.01 -7.73
C SER A 84 -5.11 -17.63 -7.76
N GLY A 85 -5.88 -18.12 -8.73
CA GLY A 85 -7.32 -17.90 -8.79
C GLY A 85 -8.06 -18.46 -7.56
N GLY A 86 -7.71 -19.68 -7.14
CA GLY A 86 -8.25 -20.30 -5.93
C GLY A 86 -7.91 -19.54 -4.65
N LEU A 87 -6.66 -19.08 -4.50
CA LEU A 87 -6.20 -18.27 -3.37
C LEU A 87 -6.90 -16.90 -3.32
N ILE A 88 -7.09 -16.25 -4.47
CA ILE A 88 -7.85 -15.00 -4.58
C ILE A 88 -9.31 -15.24 -4.14
N GLY A 89 -9.94 -16.30 -4.63
CA GLY A 89 -11.31 -16.66 -4.23
C GLY A 89 -11.44 -16.87 -2.72
N PHE A 90 -10.50 -17.62 -2.12
CA PHE A 90 -10.45 -17.83 -0.68
C PHE A 90 -10.25 -16.52 0.11
N ALA A 91 -9.32 -15.67 -0.34
CA ALA A 91 -9.04 -14.39 0.29
C ALA A 91 -10.28 -13.47 0.29
N VAL A 92 -11.05 -13.46 -0.80
CA VAL A 92 -12.29 -12.69 -0.91
C VAL A 92 -13.34 -13.17 0.09
N VAL A 93 -13.55 -14.49 0.17
CA VAL A 93 -14.51 -15.07 1.13
C VAL A 93 -14.12 -14.74 2.56
N PHE A 94 -12.85 -14.94 2.92
CA PHE A 94 -12.38 -14.64 4.26
C PHE A 94 -12.44 -13.14 4.58
N SER A 95 -12.11 -12.27 3.63
CA SER A 95 -12.24 -10.81 3.79
C SER A 95 -13.70 -10.40 4.01
N ALA A 96 -14.66 -11.00 3.30
CA ALA A 96 -16.08 -10.77 3.53
C ALA A 96 -16.54 -11.21 4.93
N LEU A 97 -16.07 -12.38 5.39
CA LEU A 97 -16.31 -12.85 6.76
C LEU A 97 -15.70 -11.90 7.80
N TRP A 98 -14.48 -11.42 7.55
CA TRP A 98 -13.80 -10.46 8.43
C TRP A 98 -14.60 -9.16 8.58
N ILE A 99 -15.16 -8.63 7.48
CA ILE A 99 -16.03 -7.45 7.51
C ILE A 99 -17.32 -7.69 8.31
N GLN A 100 -17.88 -8.90 8.27
CA GLN A 100 -19.04 -9.24 9.10
C GLN A 100 -18.67 -9.27 10.60
N VAL A 101 -17.52 -9.83 10.95
CA VAL A 101 -17.00 -9.84 12.33
C VAL A 101 -16.76 -8.42 12.83
N LEU A 102 -16.13 -7.57 12.00
CA LEU A 102 -15.93 -6.14 12.26
C LEU A 102 -17.25 -5.43 12.61
N MET A 103 -18.33 -5.69 11.86
CA MET A 103 -19.64 -5.10 12.14
C MET A 103 -20.29 -5.64 13.41
N ALA A 104 -20.13 -6.93 13.71
CA ALA A 104 -20.76 -7.58 14.85
C ALA A 104 -20.14 -7.15 16.18
N CYS A 105 -18.80 -7.09 16.27
CA CYS A 105 -18.09 -6.91 17.54
C CYS A 105 -16.84 -6.01 17.46
N ALA A 106 -16.91 -4.89 16.75
CA ALA A 106 -15.80 -3.93 16.56
C ALA A 106 -14.98 -3.61 17.84
N GLU A 107 -15.63 -3.35 18.99
CA GLU A 107 -14.93 -3.01 20.23
C GLU A 107 -14.08 -4.17 20.76
N ASN A 108 -14.67 -5.36 20.84
CA ASN A 108 -13.96 -6.56 21.30
C ASN A 108 -12.85 -6.95 20.33
N MET A 109 -13.07 -6.74 19.04
CA MET A 109 -12.07 -6.99 18.02
C MET A 109 -10.91 -5.99 18.09
N ILE A 110 -11.13 -4.69 18.34
CA ILE A 110 -10.04 -3.73 18.55
C ILE A 110 -9.23 -4.12 19.79
N ARG A 111 -9.88 -4.53 20.90
CA ARG A 111 -9.18 -5.03 22.09
C ARG A 111 -8.37 -6.29 21.80
N PHE A 112 -8.98 -7.27 21.12
CA PHE A 112 -8.31 -8.49 20.69
C PHE A 112 -7.10 -8.17 19.82
N ALA A 113 -7.26 -7.25 18.88
CA ALA A 113 -6.23 -6.84 17.94
C ALA A 113 -4.99 -6.27 18.67
N LEU A 114 -5.21 -5.35 19.60
CA LEU A 114 -4.15 -4.78 20.41
C LEU A 114 -3.40 -5.84 21.25
N TRP A 115 -4.13 -6.76 21.89
CA TRP A 115 -3.52 -7.83 22.67
C TRP A 115 -2.82 -8.88 21.80
N MET A 116 -3.32 -9.16 20.60
CA MET A 116 -2.65 -10.02 19.63
C MET A 116 -1.30 -9.42 19.24
N ASN A 117 -1.24 -8.10 18.99
CA ASN A 117 0.02 -7.42 18.69
C ASN A 117 1.05 -7.60 19.80
N VAL A 118 0.64 -7.44 21.07
CA VAL A 118 1.49 -7.75 22.23
C VAL A 118 1.94 -9.22 22.22
N GLY A 119 1.03 -10.16 21.95
CA GLY A 119 1.34 -11.58 21.83
C GLY A 119 2.37 -11.90 20.73
N MET A 120 2.25 -11.27 19.55
CA MET A 120 3.23 -11.40 18.47
C MET A 120 4.61 -10.89 18.89
N MET A 121 4.67 -9.74 19.58
CA MET A 121 5.92 -9.18 20.08
C MET A 121 6.60 -10.13 21.08
N PHE A 122 5.83 -10.79 21.95
CA PHE A 122 6.36 -11.85 22.81
C PHE A 122 6.86 -13.06 22.02
N GLY A 123 6.12 -13.50 20.99
CA GLY A 123 6.55 -14.58 20.10
C GLY A 123 7.89 -14.27 19.41
N PHE A 124 8.03 -13.07 18.85
CA PHE A 124 9.29 -12.60 18.25
C PHE A 124 10.40 -12.44 19.27
N ALA A 125 10.10 -11.98 20.49
CA ALA A 125 11.09 -11.90 21.57
C ALA A 125 11.65 -13.30 21.89
N ILE A 126 10.79 -14.30 22.08
CA ILE A 126 11.22 -15.68 22.37
C ILE A 126 12.07 -16.23 21.22
N MET A 127 11.59 -16.11 19.97
CA MET A 127 12.32 -16.62 18.81
C MET A 127 13.67 -15.95 18.63
N SER A 128 13.74 -14.62 18.80
CA SER A 128 14.97 -13.86 18.61
C SER A 128 15.97 -14.02 19.77
N MET A 129 15.54 -14.36 20.99
CA MET A 129 16.46 -14.64 22.11
C MET A 129 17.41 -15.80 21.82
N PHE A 130 17.01 -16.77 20.98
CA PHE A 130 17.88 -17.88 20.56
C PHE A 130 18.96 -17.47 19.54
N VAL A 131 18.77 -16.34 18.84
CA VAL A 131 19.70 -15.84 17.81
C VAL A 131 20.54 -14.69 18.35
N ASN A 132 19.89 -13.68 18.94
CA ASN A 132 20.52 -12.50 19.51
C ASN A 132 19.72 -11.99 20.74
N PRO A 133 20.24 -12.13 21.97
CA PRO A 133 19.54 -11.71 23.18
C PRO A 133 19.15 -10.21 23.20
N PHE A 134 19.94 -9.34 22.56
CA PHE A 134 19.64 -7.90 22.51
C PHE A 134 18.39 -7.61 21.66
N MET A 135 18.19 -8.35 20.56
CA MET A 135 16.97 -8.26 19.75
C MET A 135 15.75 -8.71 20.54
N GLY A 136 15.89 -9.79 21.32
CA GLY A 136 14.83 -10.26 22.23
C GLY A 136 14.44 -9.19 23.25
N LEU A 137 15.41 -8.54 23.89
CA LEU A 137 15.16 -7.45 24.84
C LEU A 137 14.47 -6.25 24.18
N PHE A 138 14.85 -5.90 22.95
CA PHE A 138 14.20 -4.83 22.19
C PHE A 138 12.71 -5.12 21.94
N PHE A 139 12.36 -6.36 21.54
CA PHE A 139 10.95 -6.75 21.38
C PHE A 139 10.18 -6.78 22.71
N LEU A 140 10.81 -7.18 23.82
CA LEU A 140 10.19 -7.12 25.15
C LEU A 140 9.91 -5.68 25.60
N LEU A 141 10.85 -4.76 25.35
CA LEU A 141 10.63 -3.33 25.58
C LEU A 141 9.46 -2.81 24.72
N GLY A 142 9.43 -3.19 23.44
CA GLY A 142 8.31 -2.88 22.53
C GLY A 142 6.97 -3.42 23.04
N ALA A 143 6.94 -4.64 23.58
CA ALA A 143 5.74 -5.22 24.18
C ALA A 143 5.29 -4.45 25.43
N ALA A 144 6.22 -4.05 26.31
CA ALA A 144 5.92 -3.22 27.48
C ALA A 144 5.32 -1.86 27.09
N ILE A 145 5.90 -1.21 26.07
CA ILE A 145 5.36 0.05 25.52
C ILE A 145 3.95 -0.15 24.97
N ASN A 146 3.71 -1.24 24.24
CA ASN A 146 2.37 -1.56 23.71
C ASN A 146 1.36 -1.81 24.83
N ILE A 147 1.74 -2.48 25.93
CA ILE A 147 0.87 -2.67 27.10
C ILE A 147 0.51 -1.32 27.73
N CYS A 148 1.50 -0.42 27.90
CA CYS A 148 1.24 0.94 28.38
C CYS A 148 0.30 1.71 27.43
N TYR A 149 0.49 1.57 26.12
CA TYR A 149 -0.38 2.17 25.10
C TYR A 149 -1.82 1.65 25.20
N ILE A 150 -2.01 0.34 25.34
CA ILE A 150 -3.34 -0.29 25.53
C ILE A 150 -4.06 0.33 26.72
N ASN A 151 -3.36 0.52 27.84
CA ASN A 151 -3.96 1.12 29.03
C ASN A 151 -4.33 2.60 28.81
N ALA A 152 -3.51 3.35 28.09
CA ALA A 152 -3.77 4.77 27.79
C ALA A 152 -4.95 4.97 26.83
N VAL A 153 -5.19 4.03 25.92
CA VAL A 153 -6.15 4.18 24.82
C VAL A 153 -7.56 3.63 25.11
N GLN A 154 -7.77 2.95 26.24
CA GLN A 154 -9.07 2.33 26.59
C GLN A 154 -10.28 3.26 26.43
N ASN A 155 -10.13 4.53 26.85
CA ASN A 155 -11.21 5.53 26.79
C ASN A 155 -11.60 5.92 25.36
N ARG A 156 -10.78 5.60 24.35
CA ARG A 156 -10.99 5.94 22.94
C ARG A 156 -11.51 4.76 22.11
N ILE A 157 -11.47 3.53 22.64
CA ILE A 157 -11.89 2.32 21.90
C ILE A 157 -13.37 2.39 21.51
N ALA A 158 -14.24 2.90 22.40
CA ALA A 158 -15.67 3.05 22.09
C ALA A 158 -15.92 4.03 20.93
N PHE A 159 -15.13 5.11 20.84
CA PHE A 159 -15.21 6.06 19.75
C PHE A 159 -14.72 5.45 18.42
N ALA A 160 -13.57 4.77 18.45
CA ALA A 160 -13.04 4.06 17.29
C ALA A 160 -13.95 2.96 16.77
N SER A 161 -14.57 2.19 17.68
CA SER A 161 -15.51 1.14 17.31
C SER A 161 -16.77 1.71 16.64
N ALA A 162 -17.27 2.87 17.08
CA ALA A 162 -18.39 3.54 16.45
C ALA A 162 -18.05 4.03 15.03
N HIS A 163 -16.87 4.64 14.85
CA HIS A 163 -16.39 5.05 13.53
C HIS A 163 -16.20 3.86 12.57
N LEU A 164 -15.60 2.78 13.06
CA LEU A 164 -15.37 1.58 12.26
C LEU A 164 -16.70 0.94 11.82
N LYS A 165 -17.67 0.81 12.74
CA LYS A 165 -19.02 0.33 12.40
C LYS A 165 -19.69 1.20 11.35
N LEU A 166 -19.61 2.52 11.49
CA LEU A 166 -20.18 3.47 10.54
C LEU A 166 -19.54 3.33 9.16
N ALA A 167 -18.21 3.19 9.09
CA ALA A 167 -17.49 2.94 7.84
C ALA A 167 -17.96 1.64 7.17
N CYS A 168 -18.12 0.55 7.93
CA CYS A 168 -18.65 -0.71 7.40
C CYS A 168 -20.10 -0.59 6.88
N VAL A 169 -20.94 0.20 7.53
CA VAL A 169 -22.31 0.47 7.04
C VAL A 169 -22.27 1.23 5.71
N ALA A 170 -21.39 2.22 5.57
CA ALA A 170 -21.23 2.95 4.31
C ALA A 170 -20.78 2.01 3.17
N LEU A 171 -19.80 1.14 3.43
CA LEU A 171 -19.30 0.17 2.46
C LEU A 171 -20.34 -0.91 2.09
N SER A 172 -21.11 -1.39 3.05
CA SER A 172 -22.13 -2.44 2.80
C SER A 172 -23.32 -1.93 1.97
N ASN A 173 -23.62 -0.64 2.04
CA ASN A 173 -24.61 0.03 1.18
C ASN A 173 -24.10 0.19 -0.27
N HIS A 174 -22.79 0.15 -0.50
CA HIS A 174 -22.16 0.32 -1.81
C HIS A 174 -21.28 -0.88 -2.17
N LYS A 175 -21.91 -2.06 -2.32
CA LYS A 175 -21.21 -3.33 -2.61
C LYS A 175 -20.33 -3.30 -3.87
N SER A 176 -20.62 -2.41 -4.83
CA SER A 176 -19.79 -2.23 -6.02
C SER A 176 -18.36 -1.75 -5.72
N ILE A 177 -18.09 -1.19 -4.53
CA ILE A 177 -16.72 -0.91 -4.05
C ILE A 177 -15.88 -2.19 -4.01
N PHE A 178 -16.44 -3.32 -3.58
CA PHE A 178 -15.71 -4.60 -3.52
C PHE A 178 -15.39 -5.15 -4.91
N ALA A 179 -16.33 -5.02 -5.85
CA ALA A 179 -16.08 -5.38 -7.24
C ALA A 179 -14.99 -4.49 -7.88
N LEU A 180 -15.03 -3.18 -7.57
CA LEU A 180 -14.00 -2.24 -8.02
C LEU A 180 -12.63 -2.57 -7.40
N ALA A 181 -12.56 -2.93 -6.12
CA ALA A 181 -11.32 -3.35 -5.47
C ALA A 181 -10.72 -4.58 -6.16
N LEU A 182 -11.55 -5.57 -6.52
CA LEU A 182 -11.11 -6.75 -7.27
C LEU A 182 -10.59 -6.38 -8.67
N LEU A 183 -11.30 -5.50 -9.37
CA LEU A 183 -10.81 -4.96 -10.66
C LEU A 183 -9.44 -4.32 -10.51
N PHE A 184 -9.23 -3.51 -9.47
CA PHE A 184 -7.96 -2.83 -9.23
C PHE A 184 -6.83 -3.80 -8.88
N ILE A 185 -7.11 -4.95 -8.27
CA ILE A 185 -6.12 -6.03 -8.11
C ILE A 185 -5.69 -6.57 -9.48
N PHE A 186 -6.62 -6.80 -10.41
CA PHE A 186 -6.26 -7.22 -11.77
C PHE A 186 -5.45 -6.15 -12.51
N VAL A 187 -5.83 -4.88 -12.38
CA VAL A 187 -5.07 -3.75 -12.94
C VAL A 187 -3.67 -3.69 -12.34
N GLN A 188 -3.53 -3.95 -11.04
CA GLN A 188 -2.24 -4.00 -10.35
C GLN A 188 -1.35 -5.13 -10.86
N VAL A 189 -1.90 -6.32 -11.09
CA VAL A 189 -1.18 -7.45 -11.68
C VAL A 189 -0.77 -7.15 -13.12
N ALA A 190 -1.68 -6.61 -13.93
CA ALA A 190 -1.39 -6.23 -15.31
C ALA A 190 -0.28 -5.17 -15.39
N TRP A 191 -0.28 -4.21 -14.46
CA TRP A 191 0.79 -3.23 -14.32
C TRP A 191 2.14 -3.89 -14.00
N LEU A 192 2.18 -4.79 -13.02
CA LEU A 192 3.41 -5.50 -12.65
C LEU A 192 3.94 -6.36 -13.80
N VAL A 193 3.08 -7.08 -14.52
CA VAL A 193 3.48 -7.88 -15.68
C VAL A 193 4.06 -6.98 -16.78
N THR A 194 3.37 -5.90 -17.12
CA THR A 194 3.83 -4.95 -18.15
C THR A 194 5.16 -4.32 -17.75
N TRP A 195 5.30 -3.90 -16.49
CA TRP A 195 6.54 -3.34 -15.98
C TRP A 195 7.68 -4.37 -15.99
N SER A 196 7.45 -5.62 -15.58
CA SER A 196 8.46 -6.67 -15.59
C SER A 196 8.95 -6.97 -17.01
N LEU A 197 8.04 -7.06 -17.99
CA LEU A 197 8.41 -7.21 -19.40
C LEU A 197 9.25 -6.03 -19.89
N SER A 198 8.88 -4.80 -19.51
CA SER A 198 9.67 -3.60 -19.82
C SER A 198 11.05 -3.64 -19.15
N ALA A 199 11.14 -4.06 -17.89
CA ALA A 199 12.39 -4.10 -17.15
C ALA A 199 13.36 -5.12 -17.77
N VAL A 200 12.86 -6.31 -18.14
CA VAL A 200 13.63 -7.31 -18.89
C VAL A 200 14.04 -6.75 -20.25
N GLY A 201 13.12 -6.18 -21.02
CA GLY A 201 13.42 -5.61 -22.34
C GLY A 201 14.50 -4.53 -22.29
N VAL A 202 14.42 -3.62 -21.30
CA VAL A 202 15.44 -2.59 -21.08
C VAL A 202 16.78 -3.20 -20.67
N TYR A 203 16.80 -4.18 -19.77
CA TYR A 203 18.04 -4.86 -19.39
C TYR A 203 18.73 -5.50 -20.60
N GLN A 204 17.97 -6.15 -21.48
CA GLN A 204 18.53 -6.77 -22.69
C GLN A 204 19.14 -5.75 -23.66
N LEU A 205 18.57 -4.54 -23.76
CA LEU A 205 19.17 -3.46 -24.55
C LEU A 205 20.56 -3.09 -24.00
N PHE A 206 20.70 -2.93 -22.67
CA PHE A 206 22.00 -2.68 -22.04
C PHE A 206 22.96 -3.87 -22.22
N ARG A 207 22.48 -5.10 -22.01
CA ARG A 207 23.25 -6.35 -22.21
C ARG A 207 23.83 -6.42 -23.63
N SER A 208 23.03 -6.11 -24.64
CA SER A 208 23.44 -6.19 -26.05
C SER A 208 24.35 -5.04 -26.51
N ALA A 209 24.27 -3.89 -25.84
CA ALA A 209 25.05 -2.70 -26.18
C ALA A 209 26.43 -2.68 -25.50
N ASP A 210 26.60 -3.40 -24.39
CA ASP A 210 27.81 -3.40 -23.58
C ASP A 210 28.79 -4.52 -24.00
N PRO A 211 29.93 -4.20 -24.62
CA PRO A 211 30.92 -5.21 -25.04
C PRO A 211 31.64 -5.88 -23.87
N SER A 212 31.60 -5.30 -22.67
CA SER A 212 32.20 -5.85 -21.44
C SER A 212 31.23 -6.70 -20.61
N CYS A 213 29.98 -6.85 -21.04
CA CYS A 213 28.92 -7.50 -20.25
C CYS A 213 29.28 -8.92 -19.78
N GLU A 214 29.91 -9.74 -20.61
CA GLU A 214 30.35 -11.09 -20.19
C GLU A 214 31.34 -11.04 -19.02
N GLN A 215 32.24 -10.06 -19.01
CA GLN A 215 33.20 -9.88 -17.93
C GLN A 215 32.52 -9.36 -16.66
N GLU A 216 31.55 -8.45 -16.77
CA GLU A 216 30.77 -7.94 -15.64
C GLU A 216 29.92 -9.03 -15.00
N GLU A 217 29.18 -9.82 -15.79
CA GLU A 217 28.38 -10.95 -15.29
C GLU A 217 29.26 -11.99 -14.59
N SER A 218 30.48 -12.25 -15.11
CA SER A 218 31.44 -13.17 -14.47
C SER A 218 31.91 -12.71 -13.08
N ARG A 219 31.82 -11.40 -12.80
CA ARG A 219 32.10 -10.80 -11.49
C ARG A 219 30.86 -10.67 -10.61
N GLY A 220 29.70 -11.11 -11.07
CA GLY A 220 28.42 -10.93 -10.39
C GLY A 220 27.86 -9.51 -10.48
N GLU A 221 28.33 -8.70 -11.43
CA GLU A 221 27.85 -7.33 -11.65
C GLU A 221 26.82 -7.27 -12.78
N LEU A 222 25.91 -6.30 -12.71
CA LEU A 222 24.88 -6.07 -13.73
C LEU A 222 25.48 -5.32 -14.92
N CYS A 223 25.11 -5.75 -16.14
CA CYS A 223 25.60 -5.11 -17.36
C CYS A 223 25.16 -3.66 -17.54
N GLY A 224 26.02 -2.83 -18.12
CA GLY A 224 25.70 -1.45 -18.52
C GLY A 224 26.12 -0.36 -17.52
N GLY A 225 26.90 -0.73 -16.50
CA GLY A 225 27.58 0.17 -15.57
C GLY A 225 26.70 1.31 -15.01
N ALA A 226 27.24 2.53 -15.00
CA ALA A 226 26.57 3.70 -14.42
C ALA A 226 25.27 4.08 -15.15
N GLY A 227 25.19 3.85 -16.46
CA GLY A 227 23.98 4.14 -17.25
C GLY A 227 22.81 3.24 -16.85
N PHE A 228 23.10 1.95 -16.64
CA PHE A 228 22.07 1.01 -16.18
C PHE A 228 21.66 1.29 -14.72
N ASN A 229 22.58 1.68 -13.84
CA ASN A 229 22.25 2.06 -12.46
C ASN A 229 21.24 3.21 -12.38
N VAL A 230 21.41 4.26 -13.19
CA VAL A 230 20.44 5.37 -13.29
C VAL A 230 19.10 4.86 -13.84
N THR A 231 19.15 3.96 -14.83
CA THR A 231 17.95 3.38 -15.44
C THR A 231 17.16 2.52 -14.45
N ILE A 232 17.83 1.69 -13.64
CA ILE A 232 17.21 0.93 -12.55
C ILE A 232 16.49 1.85 -11.58
N PHE A 233 17.10 2.98 -11.20
CA PHE A 233 16.44 3.93 -10.29
C PHE A 233 15.11 4.42 -10.89
N PHE A 234 15.10 4.84 -12.15
CA PHE A 234 13.86 5.29 -12.80
C PHE A 234 12.86 4.14 -13.04
N LEU A 235 13.32 2.91 -13.27
CA LEU A 235 12.46 1.73 -13.33
C LEU A 235 11.82 1.42 -11.96
N LEU A 236 12.56 1.58 -10.87
CA LEU A 236 12.03 1.46 -9.50
C LEU A 236 11.00 2.55 -9.20
N VAL A 237 11.33 3.82 -9.51
CA VAL A 237 10.35 4.92 -9.40
C VAL A 237 9.10 4.60 -10.22
N SER A 238 9.27 4.08 -11.44
CA SER A 238 8.18 3.66 -12.31
C SER A 238 7.26 2.62 -11.66
N VAL A 239 7.79 1.50 -11.15
CA VAL A 239 6.95 0.44 -10.58
C VAL A 239 6.16 0.93 -9.38
N TYR A 240 6.83 1.64 -8.48
CA TYR A 240 6.22 2.20 -7.28
C TYR A 240 5.21 3.29 -7.63
N TRP A 241 5.49 4.13 -8.62
CA TRP A 241 4.57 5.19 -9.02
C TRP A 241 3.26 4.63 -9.57
N GLY A 242 3.34 3.60 -10.43
CA GLY A 242 2.14 2.92 -10.92
C GLY A 242 1.35 2.22 -9.80
N GLN A 243 2.05 1.53 -8.87
CA GLN A 243 1.43 0.92 -7.70
C GLN A 243 0.67 1.94 -6.83
N GLN A 244 1.35 3.04 -6.49
CA GLN A 244 0.79 4.11 -5.68
C GLN A 244 -0.41 4.77 -6.37
N VAL A 245 -0.33 5.04 -7.68
CA VAL A 245 -1.45 5.65 -8.41
C VAL A 245 -2.69 4.74 -8.40
N ILE A 246 -2.52 3.44 -8.67
CA ILE A 246 -3.64 2.48 -8.64
C ILE A 246 -4.28 2.46 -7.25
N GLN A 247 -3.48 2.35 -6.19
CA GLN A 247 -3.98 2.33 -4.81
C GLN A 247 -4.69 3.64 -4.44
N ASN A 248 -4.11 4.79 -4.79
CA ASN A 248 -4.63 6.10 -4.38
C ASN A 248 -5.84 6.56 -5.19
N VAL A 249 -6.01 6.08 -6.43
CA VAL A 249 -7.29 6.19 -7.16
C VAL A 249 -8.40 5.45 -6.41
N MET A 250 -8.13 4.26 -5.88
CA MET A 250 -9.10 3.52 -5.06
C MET A 250 -9.43 4.29 -3.76
N THR A 251 -8.40 4.80 -3.05
CA THR A 251 -8.59 5.61 -1.83
C THR A 251 -9.47 6.84 -2.10
N CYS A 252 -9.19 7.60 -3.14
CA CYS A 252 -10.01 8.77 -3.52
C CYS A 252 -11.43 8.38 -3.90
N THR A 253 -11.59 7.24 -4.61
CA THR A 253 -12.91 6.73 -5.01
C THR A 253 -13.75 6.33 -3.80
N VAL A 254 -13.16 5.63 -2.83
CA VAL A 254 -13.83 5.23 -1.59
C VAL A 254 -14.19 6.47 -0.78
N ALA A 255 -13.27 7.42 -0.60
CA ALA A 255 -13.53 8.66 0.12
C ALA A 255 -14.69 9.47 -0.50
N GLY A 256 -14.68 9.62 -1.83
CA GLY A 256 -15.77 10.28 -2.57
C GLY A 256 -17.10 9.53 -2.47
N THR A 257 -17.08 8.20 -2.47
CA THR A 257 -18.28 7.38 -2.33
C THR A 257 -18.88 7.51 -0.94
N VAL A 258 -18.05 7.39 0.10
CA VAL A 258 -18.48 7.52 1.51
C VAL A 258 -18.99 8.93 1.78
N ALA A 259 -18.37 9.97 1.22
CA ALA A 259 -18.91 11.32 1.31
C ALA A 259 -20.28 11.45 0.63
N THR A 260 -20.44 10.89 -0.56
CA THR A 260 -21.74 10.90 -1.27
C THR A 260 -22.84 10.20 -0.44
N TRP A 261 -22.47 9.09 0.21
CA TRP A 261 -23.34 8.37 1.15
C TRP A 261 -23.69 9.20 2.39
N TRP A 262 -22.68 9.81 3.03
CA TRP A 262 -22.82 10.57 4.27
C TRP A 262 -23.69 11.83 4.13
N TYR A 263 -23.54 12.57 3.03
CA TYR A 263 -24.21 13.85 2.82
C TYR A 263 -25.58 13.74 2.11
N ASN A 264 -26.12 12.52 1.94
CA ASN A 264 -27.44 12.27 1.34
C ASN A 264 -27.58 12.74 -0.13
N ALA A 265 -27.04 11.96 -1.06
CA ALA A 265 -27.53 11.96 -2.44
C ALA A 265 -28.05 10.56 -2.80
N ARG A 266 -29.33 10.49 -3.18
CA ARG A 266 -29.96 9.34 -3.86
C ARG A 266 -29.33 9.14 -5.24
N THR A 267 -28.04 8.86 -5.27
CA THR A 267 -27.25 8.66 -6.48
C THR A 267 -26.97 7.18 -6.61
N GLU A 268 -27.69 6.54 -7.54
CA GLU A 268 -27.55 5.12 -7.87
C GLU A 268 -26.12 4.75 -8.35
N SER A 269 -25.29 5.75 -8.66
CA SER A 269 -23.93 5.59 -9.19
C SER A 269 -22.83 6.29 -8.37
N ALA A 270 -22.95 6.37 -7.04
CA ALA A 270 -21.96 7.04 -6.17
C ALA A 270 -20.51 6.54 -6.38
N VAL A 271 -20.32 5.23 -6.56
CA VAL A 271 -19.01 4.62 -6.84
C VAL A 271 -18.48 5.02 -8.21
N ALA A 272 -19.28 4.85 -9.26
CA ALA A 272 -18.86 5.16 -10.63
C ALA A 272 -18.58 6.66 -10.82
N GLY A 273 -19.42 7.53 -10.23
CA GLY A 273 -19.20 8.97 -10.25
C GLY A 273 -17.93 9.38 -9.49
N SER A 274 -17.64 8.75 -8.35
CA SER A 274 -16.40 9.02 -7.60
C SER A 274 -15.17 8.51 -8.35
N LEU A 275 -15.24 7.32 -8.93
CA LEU A 275 -14.18 6.76 -9.78
C LEU A 275 -13.90 7.66 -10.98
N TYR A 276 -14.95 8.12 -11.66
CA TYR A 276 -14.81 9.03 -12.80
C TYR A 276 -14.08 10.32 -12.39
N ARG A 277 -14.44 10.95 -11.25
CA ARG A 277 -13.71 12.12 -10.74
C ARG A 277 -12.25 11.81 -10.41
N SER A 278 -11.99 10.66 -9.79
CA SER A 278 -10.62 10.22 -9.46
C SER A 278 -9.76 9.98 -10.70
N LEU A 279 -10.35 9.50 -11.80
CA LEU A 279 -9.67 9.27 -13.07
C LEU A 279 -9.63 10.50 -14.00
N THR A 280 -10.30 11.59 -13.64
CA THR A 280 -10.36 12.82 -14.45
C THR A 280 -9.86 14.03 -13.67
N SER A 281 -10.76 14.75 -13.00
CA SER A 281 -10.48 16.04 -12.36
C SER A 281 -9.40 15.95 -11.27
N SER A 282 -9.37 14.84 -10.53
CA SER A 282 -8.44 14.63 -9.40
C SER A 282 -7.22 13.79 -9.77
N PHE A 283 -7.14 13.28 -11.01
CA PHE A 283 -6.11 12.32 -11.39
C PHE A 283 -4.70 12.88 -11.30
N GLY A 284 -4.51 14.16 -11.69
CA GLY A 284 -3.22 14.84 -11.58
C GLY A 284 -2.74 14.95 -10.14
N SER A 285 -3.64 15.28 -9.20
CA SER A 285 -3.32 15.38 -7.78
C SER A 285 -2.96 14.03 -7.18
N ILE A 286 -3.64 12.96 -7.62
CA ILE A 286 -3.31 11.57 -7.25
C ILE A 286 -1.93 11.18 -7.76
N CYS A 287 -1.63 11.49 -9.03
CA CYS A 287 -0.32 11.24 -9.64
C CYS A 287 0.80 11.99 -8.91
N PHE A 288 0.59 13.25 -8.55
CA PHE A 288 1.57 14.07 -7.87
C PHE A 288 1.93 13.51 -6.49
N GLY A 289 0.94 13.25 -5.63
CA GLY A 289 1.20 12.67 -4.31
C GLY A 289 1.86 11.30 -4.40
N SER A 290 1.44 10.48 -5.38
CA SER A 290 1.94 9.12 -5.56
C SER A 290 3.40 9.11 -6.00
N LEU A 291 3.82 10.11 -6.79
CA LEU A 291 5.20 10.26 -7.24
C LEU A 291 6.15 10.52 -6.06
N ILE A 292 5.75 11.34 -5.09
CA ILE A 292 6.58 11.67 -3.93
C ILE A 292 6.90 10.38 -3.14
N VAL A 293 5.88 9.57 -2.88
CA VAL A 293 6.06 8.29 -2.17
C VAL A 293 6.88 7.32 -3.01
N ALA A 294 6.62 7.21 -4.30
CA ALA A 294 7.34 6.32 -5.19
C ALA A 294 8.85 6.61 -5.26
N VAL A 295 9.24 7.89 -5.24
CA VAL A 295 10.65 8.29 -5.18
C VAL A 295 11.29 7.86 -3.85
N LEU A 296 10.60 8.05 -2.73
CA LEU A 296 11.11 7.62 -1.42
C LEU A 296 11.25 6.09 -1.35
N GLN A 297 10.28 5.35 -1.87
CA GLN A 297 10.33 3.89 -1.96
C GLN A 297 11.50 3.42 -2.84
N ALA A 298 11.72 4.05 -3.99
CA ALA A 298 12.85 3.74 -4.86
C ALA A 298 14.21 4.02 -4.18
N LEU A 299 14.34 5.17 -3.50
CA LEU A 299 15.55 5.51 -2.74
C LEU A 299 15.80 4.50 -1.61
N ARG A 300 14.78 4.12 -0.85
CA ARG A 300 14.89 3.11 0.21
C ARG A 300 15.37 1.78 -0.35
N THR A 301 14.81 1.34 -1.47
CA THR A 301 15.20 0.08 -2.14
C THR A 301 16.66 0.13 -2.59
N ILE A 302 17.13 1.23 -3.18
CA ILE A 302 18.54 1.37 -3.57
C ILE A 302 19.46 1.35 -2.34
N VAL A 303 19.13 2.11 -1.30
CA VAL A 303 19.94 2.13 -0.07
C VAL A 303 20.01 0.75 0.58
N ARG A 304 18.90 -0.01 0.57
CA ARG A 304 18.88 -1.40 1.03
C ARG A 304 19.79 -2.29 0.18
N THR A 305 19.76 -2.16 -1.15
CA THR A 305 20.65 -2.91 -2.04
C THR A 305 22.12 -2.58 -1.77
N ILE A 306 22.45 -1.28 -1.59
CA ILE A 306 23.81 -0.84 -1.22
C ILE A 306 24.23 -1.43 0.12
N LYS A 307 23.34 -1.41 1.13
CA LYS A 307 23.60 -1.99 2.45
C LYS A 307 23.93 -3.48 2.34
N ASN A 308 23.14 -4.24 1.57
CA ASN A 308 23.35 -5.67 1.41
C ASN A 308 24.68 -5.96 0.68
N LYS A 309 24.96 -5.26 -0.44
CA LYS A 309 26.23 -5.40 -1.15
C LYS A 309 27.43 -5.02 -0.28
N ALA A 310 27.33 -3.92 0.48
CA ALA A 310 28.39 -3.51 1.40
C ALA A 310 28.65 -4.53 2.52
N ALA A 311 27.61 -5.25 2.97
CA ALA A 311 27.74 -6.33 3.94
C ALA A 311 28.38 -7.57 3.33
N GLU A 312 28.12 -7.87 2.06
CA GLU A 312 28.78 -8.94 1.30
C GLU A 312 30.27 -8.62 1.04
N ASP A 313 30.60 -7.35 0.79
CA ASP A 313 31.97 -6.87 0.55
C ASP A 313 32.78 -6.63 1.85
N ASP A 314 32.28 -7.04 3.02
CA ASP A 314 32.86 -6.77 4.36
C ASP A 314 33.14 -5.28 4.65
N ASN A 315 32.46 -4.36 3.93
CA ASN A 315 32.59 -2.92 4.12
C ASN A 315 31.64 -2.43 5.21
N VAL A 316 32.05 -2.67 6.46
CA VAL A 316 31.28 -2.34 7.66
C VAL A 316 30.89 -0.85 7.72
N ALA A 317 31.79 0.05 7.31
CA ALA A 317 31.52 1.49 7.36
C ALA A 317 30.38 1.89 6.42
N LEU A 318 30.42 1.42 5.17
CA LEU A 318 29.36 1.68 4.19
C LEU A 318 28.04 1.01 4.59
N ALA A 319 28.08 -0.22 5.10
CA ALA A 319 26.90 -0.92 5.60
C ALA A 319 26.23 -0.17 6.76
N CYS A 320 27.01 0.37 7.71
CA CYS A 320 26.49 1.19 8.82
C CYS A 320 25.83 2.48 8.33
N VAL A 321 26.45 3.20 7.41
CA VAL A 321 25.88 4.45 6.85
C VAL A 321 24.60 4.16 6.05
N ALA A 322 24.60 3.10 5.24
CA ALA A 322 23.43 2.69 4.48
C ALA A 322 22.28 2.23 5.40
N CYS A 323 22.58 1.57 6.52
CA CYS A 323 21.58 1.22 7.54
C CYS A 323 20.91 2.46 8.15
N LEU A 324 21.70 3.48 8.51
CA LEU A 324 21.14 4.74 9.03
C LEU A 324 20.28 5.47 7.99
N ALA A 325 20.76 5.53 6.74
CA ALA A 325 20.01 6.13 5.64
C ALA A 325 18.70 5.37 5.36
N GLU A 326 18.71 4.04 5.36
CA GLU A 326 17.51 3.21 5.22
C GLU A 326 16.50 3.52 6.34
N CYS A 327 16.97 3.64 7.59
CA CYS A 327 16.11 3.97 8.72
C CYS A 327 15.46 5.36 8.57
N ILE A 328 16.23 6.39 8.22
CA ILE A 328 15.72 7.75 8.01
C ILE A 328 14.72 7.78 6.85
N LEU A 329 15.07 7.16 5.72
CA LEU A 329 14.17 7.07 4.56
C LEU A 329 12.88 6.34 4.90
N ASN A 330 12.96 5.25 5.67
CA ASN A 330 11.78 4.52 6.12
C ASN A 330 10.86 5.39 6.99
N CYS A 331 11.42 6.19 7.90
CA CYS A 331 10.65 7.14 8.71
C CYS A 331 9.98 8.22 7.85
N ILE A 332 10.71 8.80 6.88
CA ILE A 332 10.18 9.83 5.99
C ILE A 332 9.10 9.25 5.07
N GLU A 333 9.36 8.09 4.46
CA GLU A 333 8.39 7.36 3.63
C GLU A 333 7.10 7.12 4.42
N SER A 334 7.19 6.55 5.61
CA SER A 334 6.02 6.25 6.45
C SER A 334 5.23 7.52 6.81
N LEU A 335 5.92 8.62 7.14
CA LEU A 335 5.28 9.89 7.46
C LEU A 335 4.55 10.48 6.25
N VAL A 336 5.19 10.46 5.08
CA VAL A 336 4.62 10.99 3.84
C VAL A 336 3.45 10.13 3.36
N GLU A 337 3.56 8.81 3.43
CA GLU A 337 2.45 7.89 3.12
C GLU A 337 1.25 8.16 4.02
N TYR A 338 1.48 8.28 5.32
CA TYR A 338 0.43 8.60 6.28
C TYR A 338 -0.24 9.93 5.95
N PHE A 339 0.54 10.99 5.77
CA PHE A 339 0.01 12.31 5.42
C PHE A 339 -0.77 12.30 4.10
N ASN A 340 -0.24 11.59 3.10
CA ASN A 340 -0.85 11.49 1.78
C ASN A 340 -2.21 10.78 1.84
N MET A 341 -2.37 9.75 2.68
CA MET A 341 -3.67 9.09 2.88
C MET A 341 -4.77 10.09 3.29
N TRP A 342 -4.47 11.00 4.22
CA TRP A 342 -5.39 12.07 4.61
C TRP A 342 -5.61 13.06 3.46
N ALA A 343 -4.54 13.45 2.75
CA ALA A 343 -4.66 14.37 1.62
C ALA A 343 -5.55 13.79 0.51
N TYR A 344 -5.39 12.51 0.16
CA TYR A 344 -6.25 11.82 -0.81
C TYR A 344 -7.70 11.72 -0.36
N THR A 345 -7.94 11.60 0.95
CA THR A 345 -9.30 11.68 1.48
C THR A 345 -9.92 13.05 1.18
N TYR A 346 -9.20 14.16 1.40
CA TYR A 346 -9.66 15.50 1.01
C TYR A 346 -9.83 15.65 -0.51
N VAL A 347 -8.92 15.11 -1.31
CA VAL A 347 -9.02 15.11 -2.78
C VAL A 347 -10.28 14.35 -3.24
N GLY A 348 -10.59 13.20 -2.64
CA GLY A 348 -11.75 12.38 -2.99
C GLY A 348 -13.09 13.00 -2.59
N ILE A 349 -13.13 13.64 -1.42
CA ILE A 349 -14.35 14.28 -0.88
C ILE A 349 -14.63 15.61 -1.57
N TYR A 350 -13.63 16.51 -1.63
CA TYR A 350 -13.83 17.90 -2.04
C TYR A 350 -13.29 18.23 -3.44
N GLY A 351 -12.51 17.34 -4.06
CA GLY A 351 -11.91 17.61 -5.37
C GLY A 351 -10.84 18.71 -5.32
N PHE A 352 -10.11 18.84 -4.20
CA PHE A 352 -8.99 19.78 -4.08
C PHE A 352 -7.78 19.36 -4.93
N ASP A 353 -6.96 20.33 -5.31
CA ASP A 353 -5.59 20.05 -5.74
C ASP A 353 -4.77 19.52 -4.54
N PHE A 354 -3.67 18.82 -4.82
CA PHE A 354 -2.94 18.11 -3.78
C PHE A 354 -2.37 19.05 -2.71
N ARG A 355 -1.94 20.27 -3.10
CA ARG A 355 -1.37 21.24 -2.15
C ARG A 355 -2.44 21.82 -1.24
N SER A 356 -3.61 22.15 -1.80
CA SER A 356 -4.77 22.60 -1.03
C SER A 356 -5.28 21.51 -0.08
N ALA A 357 -5.31 20.25 -0.54
CA ALA A 357 -5.62 19.10 0.30
C ALA A 357 -4.63 18.97 1.46
N GLY A 358 -3.32 19.06 1.20
CA GLY A 358 -2.30 19.03 2.25
C GLY A 358 -2.47 20.15 3.29
N LYS A 359 -2.81 21.38 2.86
CA LYS A 359 -3.11 22.48 3.81
C LYS A 359 -4.33 22.17 4.68
N ALA A 360 -5.37 21.59 4.10
CA ALA A 360 -6.57 21.20 4.84
C ALA A 360 -6.28 20.08 5.86
N VAL A 361 -5.39 19.14 5.54
CA VAL A 361 -4.92 18.12 6.48
C VAL A 361 -4.17 18.75 7.66
N MET A 362 -3.27 19.70 7.40
CA MET A 362 -2.56 20.40 8.48
C MET A 362 -3.53 21.14 9.40
N GLN A 363 -4.52 21.83 8.85
CA GLN A 363 -5.58 22.48 9.65
C GLN A 363 -6.43 21.48 10.46
N LEU A 364 -6.67 20.28 9.92
CA LEU A 364 -7.37 19.22 10.64
C LEU A 364 -6.55 18.73 11.85
N PHE A 365 -5.25 18.51 11.66
CA PHE A 365 -4.36 18.11 12.75
C PHE A 365 -4.20 19.21 13.80
N ASP A 366 -4.11 20.48 13.40
CA ASP A 366 -4.06 21.61 14.35
C ASP A 366 -5.35 21.73 15.17
N SER A 367 -6.51 21.46 14.57
CA SER A 367 -7.82 21.63 15.23
C SER A 367 -8.29 20.42 16.03
N ARG A 368 -7.99 19.19 15.60
CA ARG A 368 -8.43 17.93 16.23
C ARG A 368 -7.32 17.20 16.98
N GLY A 369 -6.06 17.57 16.74
CA GLY A 369 -4.87 17.04 17.39
C GLY A 369 -4.74 15.53 17.27
N TRP A 370 -4.24 14.92 18.34
CA TRP A 370 -3.98 13.49 18.46
C TRP A 370 -5.22 12.58 18.40
N THR A 371 -6.43 13.12 18.55
CA THR A 371 -7.64 12.29 18.60
C THR A 371 -7.90 11.61 17.25
N ALA A 372 -7.68 12.32 16.13
CA ALA A 372 -7.86 11.74 14.80
C ALA A 372 -6.84 10.62 14.53
N VAL A 373 -5.58 10.88 14.89
CA VAL A 373 -4.47 9.93 14.71
C VAL A 373 -4.67 8.66 15.53
N ILE A 374 -5.01 8.79 16.82
CA ILE A 374 -5.23 7.62 17.69
C ILE A 374 -6.43 6.79 17.21
N ASN A 375 -7.50 7.45 16.75
CA ASN A 375 -8.68 6.75 16.24
C ASN A 375 -8.36 5.92 14.98
N ASP A 376 -7.58 6.51 14.08
CA ASP A 376 -7.13 5.87 12.85
C ASP A 376 -6.19 4.69 13.15
N ASP A 377 -5.24 4.86 14.06
CA ASP A 377 -4.33 3.79 14.52
C ASP A 377 -5.09 2.57 15.09
N LEU A 378 -6.07 2.81 15.98
CA LEU A 378 -6.90 1.73 16.54
C LEU A 378 -7.67 0.97 15.47
N SER A 379 -8.23 1.70 14.50
CA SER A 379 -9.00 1.12 13.40
C SER A 379 -8.08 0.32 12.47
N SER A 380 -6.92 0.89 12.11
CA SER A 380 -5.91 0.28 11.27
C SER A 380 -5.32 -0.99 11.91
N THR A 381 -5.05 -0.98 13.21
CA THR A 381 -4.54 -2.16 13.94
C THR A 381 -5.52 -3.33 13.84
N ALA A 382 -6.82 -3.05 14.01
CA ALA A 382 -7.84 -4.09 13.90
C ALA A 382 -8.00 -4.61 12.46
N LEU A 383 -7.97 -3.73 11.46
CA LEU A 383 -8.00 -4.13 10.04
C LEU A 383 -6.76 -4.96 9.65
N SER A 384 -5.59 -4.58 10.17
CA SER A 384 -4.31 -5.23 9.88
C SER A 384 -4.25 -6.67 10.38
N ILE A 385 -4.88 -6.99 11.50
CA ILE A 385 -4.94 -8.37 11.99
C ILE A 385 -5.83 -9.26 11.15
N GLY A 386 -6.90 -8.71 10.59
CA GLY A 386 -7.68 -9.40 9.56
C GLY A 386 -6.85 -9.70 8.32
N ALA A 387 -6.13 -8.69 7.81
CA ALA A 387 -5.26 -8.83 6.65
C ALA A 387 -4.13 -9.84 6.90
N PHE A 388 -3.51 -9.79 8.08
CA PHE A 388 -2.51 -10.77 8.50
C PHE A 388 -3.09 -12.19 8.58
N GLY A 389 -4.29 -12.34 9.14
CA GLY A 389 -5.00 -13.62 9.18
C GLY A 389 -5.28 -14.19 7.78
N VAL A 390 -5.74 -13.35 6.83
CA VAL A 390 -5.89 -13.72 5.42
C VAL A 390 -4.55 -14.17 4.83
N GLY A 391 -3.48 -13.42 5.06
CA GLY A 391 -2.14 -13.72 4.56
C GLY A 391 -1.60 -15.06 5.08
N VAL A 392 -1.74 -15.33 6.39
CA VAL A 392 -1.32 -16.60 6.99
C VAL A 392 -2.12 -17.77 6.41
N LEU A 393 -3.44 -17.65 6.33
CA LEU A 393 -4.29 -18.74 5.82
C LEU A 393 -4.04 -19.02 4.34
N THR A 394 -3.95 -17.97 3.52
CA THR A 394 -3.62 -18.13 2.08
C THR A 394 -2.21 -18.68 1.88
N GLY A 395 -1.25 -18.26 2.70
CA GLY A 395 0.10 -18.82 2.72
C GLY A 395 0.13 -20.31 3.07
N VAL A 396 -0.60 -20.72 4.11
CA VAL A 396 -0.73 -22.15 4.50
C VAL A 396 -1.38 -22.96 3.39
N ILE A 397 -2.46 -22.47 2.78
CA ILE A 397 -3.10 -23.14 1.63
C ILE A 397 -2.11 -23.25 0.47
N GLY A 398 -1.37 -22.18 0.18
CA GLY A 398 -0.31 -22.18 -0.83
C GLY A 398 0.75 -23.24 -0.57
N LEU A 399 1.22 -23.38 0.67
CA LEU A 399 2.19 -24.41 1.07
C LEU A 399 1.62 -25.83 0.97
N VAL A 400 0.37 -26.04 1.38
CA VAL A 400 -0.32 -27.33 1.24
C VAL A 400 -0.43 -27.70 -0.23
N VAL A 401 -0.88 -26.76 -1.08
CA VAL A 401 -0.97 -26.97 -2.52
C VAL A 401 0.42 -27.26 -3.10
N ALA A 402 1.45 -26.50 -2.71
CA ALA A 402 2.83 -26.74 -3.17
C ALA A 402 3.33 -28.15 -2.81
N LYS A 403 3.02 -28.63 -1.60
CA LYS A 403 3.46 -29.95 -1.11
C LYS A 403 2.70 -31.12 -1.75
N PHE A 404 1.41 -30.96 -2.05
CA PHE A 404 0.55 -32.03 -2.56
C PHE A 404 0.26 -31.92 -4.07
N ALA A 405 0.77 -30.89 -4.76
CA ALA A 405 0.63 -30.77 -6.19
C ALA A 405 1.42 -31.89 -6.90
N PRO A 406 0.79 -32.66 -7.80
CA PRO A 406 1.43 -33.79 -8.51
C PRO A 406 2.34 -33.37 -9.67
N VAL A 407 2.74 -32.09 -9.74
CA VAL A 407 3.53 -31.52 -10.83
C VAL A 407 4.71 -30.78 -10.22
N ASP A 408 5.93 -31.10 -10.65
CA ASP A 408 7.17 -30.45 -10.25
C ASP A 408 7.29 -29.05 -10.89
N TRP A 409 6.37 -28.14 -10.54
CA TRP A 409 6.37 -26.77 -11.03
C TRP A 409 7.53 -25.95 -10.46
N THR A 410 8.14 -26.40 -9.35
CA THR A 410 9.30 -25.79 -8.68
C THR A 410 10.61 -26.02 -9.42
N VAL A 411 10.73 -27.08 -10.22
CA VAL A 411 11.91 -27.37 -11.05
C VAL A 411 12.10 -26.29 -12.13
N GLY A 412 11.00 -25.70 -12.61
CA GLY A 412 11.03 -24.54 -13.51
C GLY A 412 11.53 -23.23 -12.87
N PHE A 413 11.58 -23.17 -11.53
CA PHE A 413 12.11 -22.04 -10.75
C PHE A 413 13.53 -22.31 -10.22
N GLY A 414 14.20 -23.37 -10.67
CA GLY A 414 15.57 -23.70 -10.27
C GLY A 414 15.70 -24.46 -8.95
N ALA A 415 14.61 -25.06 -8.44
CA ALA A 415 14.71 -25.98 -7.31
C ALA A 415 15.30 -27.31 -7.80
N ASP A 416 16.56 -27.59 -7.45
CA ASP A 416 17.16 -28.90 -7.66
C ASP A 416 16.41 -29.97 -6.86
N ASP A 417 16.32 -31.17 -7.44
CA ASP A 417 15.76 -32.39 -6.86
C ASP A 417 16.37 -32.79 -5.49
N THR A 418 17.44 -32.12 -5.07
CA THR A 418 18.15 -32.29 -3.81
C THR A 418 17.54 -31.54 -2.62
N THR A 419 16.60 -30.61 -2.86
CA THR A 419 15.94 -29.83 -1.79
C THR A 419 14.66 -30.48 -1.23
N ARG A 420 14.58 -31.82 -1.27
CA ARG A 420 13.54 -32.60 -0.61
C ARG A 420 13.86 -32.75 0.89
N TYR A 421 13.21 -31.93 1.73
CA TYR A 421 13.07 -32.20 3.16
C TYR A 421 11.61 -32.00 3.60
#